data_AF-A0A966TI19-F1
#
_entry.id   AF-A0A966TI19-F1
#
_cell.length_a   1.000
_cell.length_b   1.000
_cell.length_c   1.000
_cell.angle_alpha   90.00
_cell.angle_beta   90.00
_cell.angle_gamma   90.00
#
_symmetry.space_group_name_H-M   'P 1'
#
loop_
_entity.id
_entity.type
_entity.pdbx_description
1 polymer ?
#
loop_
_entity_poly.entity_id
_entity_poly.type
_entity_poly.pdbx_seq_one_letter_code
_entity_poly.pdbx_strand_id
1 'polypeptide(L)' 'MLKRIQLRPGVNKENTRYTNENGWYTSDKVRFRQGTPEKIGGWARISGNTFLGVCRSLWNWVTLGFENIMALGTNLKVYI' A
#
# COMPACT_ATOMS: atom_id res chain seq x y z
N MET A 1 0.12 -37.17 9.84
CA MET A 1 1.33 -36.47 9.37
C MET A 1 0.90 -35.16 8.72
N LEU A 2 1.37 -34.01 9.22
CA LEU A 2 1.06 -32.70 8.64
C LEU A 2 2.00 -32.44 7.46
N LYS A 3 1.45 -32.07 6.30
CA LYS A 3 2.21 -31.74 5.09
C LYS A 3 2.17 -30.22 4.90
N ARG A 4 3.34 -29.58 4.76
CA ARG A 4 3.43 -28.14 4.51
C ARG A 4 2.96 -27.83 3.08
N ILE A 5 1.89 -27.05 2.94
CA ILE A 5 1.40 -26.55 1.65
C ILE A 5 2.02 -25.17 1.43
N GLN A 6 2.76 -25.02 0.33
CA GLN A 6 3.31 -23.74 -0.10
C GLN A 6 2.46 -23.18 -1.24
N LEU A 7 1.79 -22.06 -0.98
CA LEU A 7 0.97 -21.36 -1.97
C LEU A 7 1.85 -20.42 -2.80
N ARG A 8 1.60 -20.37 -4.11
CA ARG A 8 2.30 -19.43 -5.02
C ARG A 8 1.86 -18.00 -4.71
N PRO A 9 2.78 -17.03 -4.60
CA PRO A 9 2.40 -15.63 -4.38
C PRO A 9 1.74 -15.04 -5.62
N GLY A 10 0.84 -14.09 -5.41
CA GLY A 10 0.14 -13.38 -6.49
C GLY A 10 -1.24 -13.94 -6.81
N VAL A 11 -2.06 -13.11 -7.45
CA VAL A 11 -3.42 -13.47 -7.85
C VAL A 11 -3.47 -13.69 -9.35
N ASN A 12 -3.95 -14.86 -9.78
CA ASN A 12 -4.16 -15.17 -11.19
C ASN A 12 -5.65 -15.44 -11.44
N LYS A 13 -6.25 -14.65 -12.34
CA LYS A 13 -7.65 -14.73 -12.76
C LYS A 13 -7.85 -15.23 -14.19
N GLU A 14 -6.77 -15.48 -14.94
CA GLU A 14 -6.86 -15.98 -16.32
C GLU A 14 -7.22 -17.46 -16.34
N ASN A 15 -6.76 -18.20 -15.34
CA ASN A 15 -7.11 -19.60 -15.16
C ASN A 15 -8.36 -19.76 -14.28
N THR A 16 -9.10 -20.85 -14.51
CA THR A 16 -10.26 -21.18 -13.68
C THR A 16 -9.81 -21.58 -12.27
N ARG A 17 -10.70 -21.42 -11.29
CA ARG A 17 -10.42 -21.79 -9.89
C ARG A 17 -9.94 -23.24 -9.73
N TYR A 18 -10.42 -24.13 -10.60
CA TYR A 18 -10.11 -25.56 -10.55
C TYR A 18 -8.71 -25.89 -11.10
N THR A 19 -8.18 -25.10 -12.03
CA THR A 19 -6.83 -25.35 -12.56
C THR A 19 -5.73 -24.68 -11.73
N ASN A 20 -6.10 -23.79 -10.80
CA ASN A 20 -5.18 -23.02 -9.97
C ASN A 20 -5.11 -23.53 -8.51
N GLU A 21 -4.94 -24.86 -8.34
CA GLU A 21 -5.03 -25.57 -7.05
C GLU A 21 -4.03 -25.09 -5.97
N ASN A 22 -2.98 -24.35 -6.33
CA ASN A 22 -1.94 -23.86 -5.42
C ASN A 22 -1.69 -22.34 -5.56
N GLY A 23 -2.70 -21.57 -5.97
CA GLY A 23 -2.59 -20.13 -6.19
C GLY A 23 -3.79 -19.35 -5.66
N TRP A 24 -3.67 -18.02 -5.65
CA TRP A 24 -4.75 -17.14 -5.22
C TRP A 24 -5.59 -16.72 -6.42
N TYR A 25 -6.92 -16.83 -6.30
CA TYR A 25 -7.85 -16.39 -7.34
C TYR A 25 -8.45 -15.01 -7.05
N THR A 26 -8.59 -14.65 -5.77
CA THR A 26 -9.08 -13.35 -5.34
C THR A 26 -8.33 -12.88 -4.10
N SER A 27 -8.09 -11.58 -4.00
CA SER A 27 -7.51 -10.93 -2.83
C SER A 27 -8.15 -9.57 -2.63
N ASP A 28 -8.49 -9.22 -1.40
CA ASP A 28 -8.88 -7.86 -1.03
C ASP A 28 -7.91 -7.35 0.03
N LYS A 29 -7.33 -6.15 -0.17
CA LYS A 29 -6.40 -5.48 0.76
C LYS A 29 -5.23 -6.37 1.23
N VAL A 30 -4.66 -7.16 0.31
CA VAL A 30 -3.50 -8.02 0.57
C VAL A 30 -2.40 -7.71 -0.42
N ARG A 31 -1.14 -7.72 0.05
CA ARG A 31 0.05 -7.68 -0.79
C ARG A 31 0.87 -8.95 -0.53
N PHE A 32 1.69 -9.33 -1.50
CA PHE A 32 2.64 -10.42 -1.34
C PHE A 32 4.02 -9.85 -1.06
N ARG A 33 4.59 -10.18 0.11
CA ARG A 33 5.96 -9.80 0.48
C ARG A 33 6.74 -11.08 0.79
N GLN A 34 7.91 -11.24 0.19
CA GLN A 34 8.76 -12.42 0.35
C GLN A 34 8.03 -13.76 0.12
N GLY A 35 7.05 -13.78 -0.79
CA GLY A 35 6.28 -14.97 -1.12
C GLY A 35 5.09 -15.27 -0.20
N THR A 36 4.88 -14.50 0.87
CA THR A 36 3.73 -14.65 1.79
C THR A 36 2.71 -13.53 1.65
N PRO A 37 1.40 -13.81 1.79
CA PRO A 37 0.38 -12.78 1.84
C PRO A 37 0.47 -12.01 3.17
N GLU A 38 0.53 -10.69 3.10
CA GLU A 38 0.43 -9.77 4.24
C GLU A 38 -0.76 -8.84 4.03
N LYS A 39 -1.44 -8.47 5.12
CA LYS A 39 -2.50 -7.45 5.10
C LYS A 39 -1.88 -6.11 4.69
N ILE A 40 -2.47 -5.46 3.70
CA ILE A 40 -2.18 -4.05 3.42
C ILE A 40 -2.80 -3.26 4.56
N GLY A 41 -1.94 -2.62 5.37
CA GLY A 41 -2.38 -1.70 6.42
C GLY A 41 -3.28 -0.61 5.82
N GLY A 42 -4.25 -0.15 6.60
CA GLY A 42 -5.04 1.01 6.23
C GLY A 42 -4.17 2.27 6.16
N TRP A 43 -4.72 3.34 5.59
CA TRP A 43 -4.10 4.65 5.73
C TRP A 43 -4.43 5.22 7.12
N ALA A 44 -3.43 5.80 7.77
CA ALA A 44 -3.64 6.64 8.95
C ALA A 44 -3.62 8.10 8.50
N ARG A 45 -4.52 8.91 9.06
CA ARG A 45 -4.53 10.35 8.80
C ARG A 45 -3.27 10.97 9.42
N ILE A 46 -2.47 11.64 8.60
CA ILE A 46 -1.22 12.28 9.04
C ILE A 46 -1.52 13.53 9.90
N SER A 47 -2.45 14.39 9.48
CA SER A 47 -2.79 15.60 10.24
C SER A 47 -4.29 15.94 10.22
N GLY A 48 -4.74 16.60 11.29
CA GLY A 48 -6.10 17.12 11.47
C GLY A 48 -6.43 18.37 10.63
N ASN A 49 -5.41 18.98 10.05
CA ASN A 49 -5.49 20.27 9.39
C ASN A 49 -6.04 20.15 7.98
N THR A 50 -6.67 21.23 7.51
CA THR A 50 -7.15 21.36 6.13
C THR A 50 -6.29 22.38 5.39
N PHE A 51 -6.19 22.21 4.09
CA PHE A 51 -5.49 23.14 3.20
C PHE A 51 -6.46 23.73 2.18
N LEU A 52 -6.12 24.91 1.65
CA LEU A 52 -6.87 25.57 0.60
C LEU A 52 -6.31 25.21 -0.78
N GLY A 53 -7.23 25.00 -1.73
CA GLY A 53 -6.92 24.65 -3.12
C GLY A 53 -6.85 23.14 -3.37
N VAL A 54 -6.47 22.78 -4.60
CA VAL A 54 -6.31 21.39 -5.03
C VAL A 54 -4.83 21.00 -4.92
N CYS A 55 -4.53 19.96 -4.14
CA CYS A 55 -3.17 19.42 -4.02
C CYS A 55 -2.76 18.78 -5.36
N ARG A 56 -1.62 19.20 -5.90
CA ARG A 56 -1.06 18.72 -7.17
C ARG A 56 0.33 18.09 -7.02
N SER A 57 1.02 18.37 -5.92
CA SER A 57 2.34 17.81 -5.64
C SER A 57 2.49 17.54 -4.15
N LEU A 58 3.18 16.45 -3.85
CA LEU A 58 3.54 16.00 -2.51
C LEU A 58 5.05 15.79 -2.49
N TRP A 59 5.73 16.38 -1.52
CA TRP A 59 7.18 16.21 -1.37
C TRP A 59 7.50 15.87 0.07
N ASN A 60 8.11 14.71 0.30
CA ASN A 60 8.53 14.26 1.63
C ASN A 60 10.06 14.36 1.75
N TRP A 61 10.55 14.90 2.86
CA TRP A 61 11.96 14.86 3.24
C TRP A 61 12.12 14.68 4.74
N VAL A 62 13.33 14.29 5.13
CA VAL A 62 13.74 14.18 6.53
C VAL A 62 14.75 15.28 6.83
N THR A 63 14.51 16.04 7.90
CA THR A 63 15.44 17.10 8.33
C THR A 63 16.66 16.51 9.03
N LEU A 64 17.71 17.32 9.24
CA LEU A 64 18.87 16.90 10.04
C LEU A 64 18.49 16.63 11.52
N GLY A 65 17.34 17.14 11.97
CA GLY A 65 16.74 16.86 13.28
C GLY A 65 15.91 15.57 13.33
N PHE A 66 15.96 14.74 12.28
CA PHE A 66 15.16 13.50 12.15
C PHE A 66 13.65 13.71 12.07
N GLU A 67 13.18 14.91 11.73
CA GLU A 67 11.76 15.15 11.51
C GLU A 67 11.38 14.77 10.08
N ASN A 68 10.37 13.91 9.94
CA ASN A 68 9.79 13.54 8.64
C ASN A 68 8.66 14.52 8.31
N ILE A 69 8.87 15.35 7.29
CA ILE A 69 7.95 16.43 6.94
C ILE A 69 7.44 16.23 5.51
N MET A 70 6.16 16.55 5.29
CA MET A 70 5.49 16.41 4.01
C MET A 70 4.99 17.76 3.52
N ALA A 71 5.63 18.32 2.49
CA ALA A 71 5.12 19.48 1.80
C ALA A 71 3.94 19.10 0.89
N LEU A 72 2.92 19.94 0.92
CA LEU A 72 1.71 19.86 0.09
C LEU A 72 1.69 21.08 -0.83
N GLY A 73 1.95 20.87 -2.12
CA GLY A 73 1.82 21.89 -3.15
C GLY A 73 0.41 21.96 -3.70
N THR A 74 -0.30 23.06 -3.44
CA THR A 74 -1.62 23.34 -4.04
C THR A 74 -1.52 24.40 -5.13
N ASN A 75 -2.61 24.61 -5.87
CA ASN A 75 -2.69 25.70 -6.85
C ASN A 75 -2.66 27.11 -6.23
N LEU A 76 -2.73 27.22 -4.89
CA LEU A 76 -2.75 28.49 -4.16
C LEU A 76 -1.49 28.70 -3.33
N LYS A 77 -1.07 27.67 -2.57
CA LYS A 77 0.01 27.76 -1.58
C LYS A 77 0.74 26.42 -1.45
N VAL A 78 1.95 26.47 -0.90
CA VAL A 78 2.67 25.30 -0.41
C VAL A 78 2.57 25.26 1.11
N TYR A 79 2.16 24.12 1.66
CA TYR A 79 2.08 23.87 3.10
C TYR A 79 3.21 22.93 3.50
N ILE A 80 3.77 23.11 4.71
CA ILE A 80 4.84 22.30 5.32
C ILE A 80 4.38 21.97 6.74
#